data_AF-A0A383DZP0-F1
#
_entry.id   AF-A0A383DZP0-F1
#
_cell.length_a   1.000
_cell.length_b   1.000
_cell.length_c   1.000
_cell.angle_alpha   90.00
_cell.angle_beta   90.00
_cell.angle_gamma   90.00
#
_symmetry.space_group_name_H-M   'P 1'
#
loop_
_entity.id
_entity.type
_entity.pdbx_description
1 polymer ?
#
loop_
_entity_poly.entity_id
_entity_poly.type
_entity_poly.pdbx_seq_one_letter_code
_entity_poly.pdbx_strand_id
1 'polypeptide(L)'
;VLGRLDADYFLGGEMSLDASAAGEAINKLASSLHLDTPAAAEGILTLVTANMANAIRSRTVQKGIDPREFTLVAFGGAGPLHAVDVARELGMAEVIIPPYPGITSAVGLLTTDLKYDTIRTEFQVSGEIDLARLNNDLAAMEEELTEQFLNDGLDRSDISFERSGDLRYVGQGYELRIMFPDSALDDASL
;
A
#
# COMPACT_ATOMS: atom_id res chain seq x y z
N VAL A 1 -18.28 22.55 -8.41
CA VAL A 1 -18.86 23.35 -7.30
C VAL A 1 -17.83 24.26 -6.64
N LEU A 2 -16.80 23.73 -5.98
CA LEU A 2 -15.81 24.54 -5.25
C LEU A 2 -14.63 25.06 -6.11
N GLY A 3 -14.63 24.83 -7.42
CA GLY A 3 -13.55 25.29 -8.31
C GLY A 3 -12.20 24.57 -8.14
N ARG A 4 -12.15 23.41 -7.44
CA ARG A 4 -10.91 22.62 -7.27
C ARG A 4 -10.48 21.85 -8.53
N LEU A 5 -11.37 21.71 -9.51
CA LEU A 5 -11.11 21.08 -10.82
C LEU A 5 -11.44 22.09 -11.92
N ASP A 6 -10.62 22.11 -12.96
CA ASP A 6 -10.90 22.83 -14.19
C ASP A 6 -11.97 22.06 -14.99
N ALA A 7 -13.11 22.70 -15.23
CA ALA A 7 -14.23 22.07 -15.92
C ALA A 7 -13.98 21.91 -17.42
N ASP A 8 -13.11 22.75 -18.01
CA ASP A 8 -12.85 22.78 -19.45
C ASP A 8 -11.58 21.99 -19.82
N TYR A 9 -10.79 21.58 -18.82
CA TYR A 9 -9.52 20.88 -19.02
C TYR A 9 -9.43 19.54 -18.29
N PHE A 10 -10.55 18.89 -18.03
CA PHE A 10 -10.54 17.56 -17.43
C PHE A 10 -10.05 16.50 -18.42
N LEU A 11 -9.28 15.53 -17.93
CA LEU A 11 -8.62 14.50 -18.76
C LEU A 11 -7.80 15.11 -19.91
N GLY A 12 -7.08 16.21 -19.65
CA GLY A 12 -6.29 16.91 -20.68
C GLY A 12 -7.13 17.65 -21.71
N GLY A 13 -8.41 17.92 -21.41
CA GLY A 13 -9.37 18.56 -22.31
C GLY A 13 -10.16 17.59 -23.18
N GLU A 14 -9.97 16.28 -23.03
CA GLU A 14 -10.75 15.27 -23.76
C GLU A 14 -12.18 15.12 -23.21
N MET A 15 -12.44 15.65 -22.02
CA MET A 15 -13.74 15.60 -21.38
C MET A 15 -14.07 16.93 -20.72
N SER A 16 -15.25 17.48 -21.03
CA SER A 16 -15.79 18.64 -20.31
C SER A 16 -16.63 18.20 -19.12
N LEU A 17 -16.58 18.97 -18.03
CA LEU A 17 -17.38 18.75 -16.84
C LEU A 17 -18.56 19.71 -16.79
N ASP A 18 -19.76 19.19 -16.59
CA ASP A 18 -20.95 20.02 -16.38
C ASP A 18 -20.98 20.57 -14.94
N ALA A 19 -20.39 21.74 -14.76
CA ALA A 19 -20.34 22.42 -13.47
C ALA A 19 -21.74 22.83 -12.96
N SER A 20 -22.69 23.09 -13.85
CA SER A 20 -24.06 23.46 -13.50
C SER A 20 -24.80 22.26 -12.92
N ALA A 21 -24.75 21.12 -13.62
CA ALA A 21 -25.35 19.87 -13.15
C ALA A 21 -24.76 19.43 -11.79
N ALA A 22 -23.44 19.57 -11.61
CA ALA A 22 -22.80 19.32 -10.31
C ALA A 22 -23.32 20.27 -9.22
N GLY A 23 -23.50 21.56 -9.55
CA GLY A 23 -24.08 22.56 -8.65
C GLY A 23 -25.50 22.21 -8.21
N GLU A 24 -26.37 21.86 -9.15
CA GLU A 24 -27.75 21.45 -8.86
C GLU A 24 -27.82 20.20 -8.00
N ALA A 25 -26.97 19.20 -8.26
CA ALA A 25 -26.90 17.97 -7.48
C ALA A 25 -26.53 18.25 -6.02
N ILE A 26 -25.51 19.08 -5.78
CA ILE A 26 -25.11 19.46 -4.42
C ILE A 26 -26.17 20.37 -3.78
N ASN A 27 -26.82 21.25 -4.53
CA ASN A 27 -27.88 22.12 -3.98
C ASN A 27 -29.07 21.32 -3.42
N LYS A 28 -29.40 20.17 -4.01
CA LYS A 28 -30.44 19.28 -3.47
C LYS A 28 -30.09 18.77 -2.06
N LEU A 29 -28.83 18.41 -1.84
CA LEU A 29 -28.32 18.03 -0.51
C LEU A 29 -28.24 19.24 0.42
N ALA A 30 -27.74 20.37 -0.06
CA ALA A 30 -27.62 21.59 0.74
C ALA A 30 -28.99 22.03 1.28
N SER A 31 -30.03 21.95 0.44
CA SER A 31 -31.41 22.28 0.80
C SER A 31 -31.97 21.38 1.91
N SER A 32 -31.68 20.07 1.90
CA SER A 32 -32.15 19.16 2.95
C SER A 32 -31.41 19.33 4.28
N LEU A 33 -30.21 19.91 4.24
CA LEU A 33 -29.38 20.21 5.40
C LEU A 33 -29.52 21.67 5.90
N HIS A 34 -30.33 22.50 5.22
CA HIS A 34 -30.46 23.94 5.48
C HIS A 34 -29.12 24.69 5.39
N LEU A 35 -28.28 24.32 4.43
CA LEU A 35 -26.99 24.94 4.13
C LEU A 35 -27.02 25.60 2.74
N ASP A 36 -26.07 26.51 2.49
CA ASP A 36 -25.78 26.93 1.13
C ASP A 36 -24.99 25.84 0.36
N THR A 37 -25.01 25.92 -0.97
CA THR A 37 -24.37 24.91 -1.82
C THR A 37 -22.84 24.81 -1.59
N PRO A 38 -22.09 25.93 -1.49
CA PRO A 38 -20.66 25.86 -1.17
C PRO A 38 -20.36 25.23 0.19
N ALA A 39 -21.10 25.56 1.26
CA ALA A 39 -20.91 24.99 2.58
C ALA A 39 -21.20 23.50 2.61
N ALA A 40 -22.25 23.04 1.92
CA ALA A 40 -22.53 21.62 1.78
C ALA A 40 -21.39 20.89 1.03
N ALA A 41 -20.87 21.48 -0.05
CA ALA A 41 -19.73 20.92 -0.78
C ALA A 41 -18.45 20.84 0.08
N GLU A 42 -18.15 21.89 0.84
CA GLU A 42 -16.99 21.90 1.74
C GLU A 42 -17.18 20.91 2.89
N GLY A 43 -18.40 20.72 3.38
CA GLY A 43 -18.74 19.69 4.36
C GLY A 43 -18.49 18.28 3.83
N ILE A 44 -18.83 17.99 2.57
CA ILE A 44 -18.50 16.72 1.91
C ILE A 44 -16.98 16.52 1.89
N LEU A 45 -16.21 17.54 1.51
CA LEU A 45 -14.76 17.46 1.48
C LEU A 45 -14.16 17.29 2.88
N THR A 46 -14.72 17.95 3.88
CA THR A 46 -14.31 17.79 5.28
C THR A 46 -14.51 16.35 5.74
N LEU A 47 -15.66 15.74 5.44
CA LEU A 47 -15.96 14.35 5.78
C LEU A 47 -15.05 13.36 5.05
N VAL A 48 -14.81 13.56 3.74
CA VAL A 48 -13.94 12.65 2.99
C VAL A 48 -12.49 12.75 3.48
N THR A 49 -12.01 13.95 3.79
CA THR A 49 -10.68 14.18 4.37
C THR A 49 -10.54 13.49 5.73
N ALA A 50 -11.52 13.64 6.62
CA ALA A 50 -11.52 12.97 7.92
C ALA A 50 -11.51 11.43 7.77
N ASN A 51 -12.28 10.89 6.83
CA ASN A 51 -12.30 9.46 6.55
C ASN A 51 -10.95 8.95 6.03
N MET A 52 -10.32 9.67 5.09
CA MET A 52 -8.99 9.32 4.58
C MET A 52 -7.92 9.38 5.67
N ALA A 53 -7.92 10.42 6.49
CA ALA A 53 -7.01 10.53 7.63
C ALA A 53 -7.21 9.40 8.63
N ASN A 54 -8.46 9.03 8.95
CA ASN A 54 -8.75 7.90 9.83
C ASN A 54 -8.29 6.56 9.25
N ALA A 55 -8.40 6.36 7.93
CA ALA A 55 -7.86 5.17 7.28
C ALA A 55 -6.33 5.09 7.44
N ILE A 56 -5.62 6.21 7.28
CA ILE A 56 -4.16 6.27 7.50
C ILE A 56 -3.83 6.01 8.97
N ARG A 57 -4.51 6.67 9.93
CA ARG A 57 -4.33 6.42 11.38
C ARG A 57 -4.54 4.96 11.74
N SER A 58 -5.56 4.32 11.18
CA SER A 58 -5.85 2.89 11.42
C SER A 58 -4.69 1.99 10.98
N ARG A 59 -4.03 2.29 9.85
CA ARG A 59 -2.91 1.49 9.35
C ARG A 59 -1.55 1.82 9.98
N THR A 60 -1.44 2.94 10.70
CA THR A 60 -0.19 3.44 11.30
C THR A 60 -0.20 3.28 12.82
N VAL A 61 -1.11 3.97 13.51
CA VAL A 61 -1.18 4.03 14.98
C VAL A 61 -1.43 2.65 15.59
N GLN A 62 -2.20 1.78 14.93
CA GLN A 62 -2.39 0.39 15.38
C GLN A 62 -1.08 -0.42 15.39
N LYS A 63 -0.09 0.00 14.60
CA LYS A 63 1.26 -0.59 14.56
C LYS A 63 2.27 0.21 15.42
N GLY A 64 1.81 1.17 16.22
CA GLY A 64 2.66 2.04 17.04
C GLY A 64 3.42 3.10 16.24
N ILE A 65 3.03 3.37 15.00
CA ILE A 65 3.69 4.34 14.11
C ILE A 65 2.99 5.70 14.23
N ASP A 66 3.75 6.74 14.53
CA ASP A 66 3.25 8.13 14.57
C ASP A 66 3.28 8.76 13.17
N PRO A 67 2.12 9.07 12.54
CA PRO A 67 2.08 9.65 11.20
C PRO A 67 2.85 10.97 11.06
N ARG A 68 3.01 11.73 12.16
CA ARG A 68 3.66 13.06 12.13
C ARG A 68 5.13 13.00 11.77
N GLU A 69 5.75 11.84 11.94
CA GLU A 69 7.16 11.59 11.62
C GLU A 69 7.38 11.24 10.13
N PHE A 70 6.33 11.25 9.30
CA PHE A 70 6.38 10.81 7.91
C PHE A 70 5.91 11.88 6.93
N THR A 71 6.38 11.74 5.69
CA THR A 71 5.91 12.50 4.53
C THR A 71 4.74 11.78 3.86
N LEU A 72 3.67 12.52 3.53
CA LEU A 72 2.56 11.98 2.74
C LEU A 72 2.92 11.99 1.26
N VAL A 73 3.09 10.82 0.64
CA VAL A 73 3.21 10.70 -0.82
C VAL A 73 1.82 10.51 -1.41
N ALA A 74 1.33 11.51 -2.15
CA ALA A 74 0.00 11.50 -2.73
C ALA A 74 0.05 11.29 -4.25
N PHE A 75 -0.47 10.16 -4.70
CA PHE A 75 -0.58 9.78 -6.12
C PHE A 75 -2.01 9.30 -6.46
N GLY A 76 -2.20 8.84 -7.69
CA GLY A 76 -3.49 8.55 -8.28
C GLY A 76 -4.15 9.81 -8.85
N GLY A 77 -5.30 9.63 -9.51
CA GLY A 77 -6.00 10.74 -10.18
C GLY A 77 -6.54 11.80 -9.21
N ALA A 78 -7.01 11.39 -8.03
CA ALA A 78 -7.62 12.29 -7.05
C ALA A 78 -6.77 12.52 -5.79
N GLY A 79 -5.71 11.73 -5.56
CA GLY A 79 -4.88 11.85 -4.35
C GLY A 79 -4.35 13.27 -4.12
N PRO A 80 -3.70 13.90 -5.12
CA PRO A 80 -3.22 15.27 -5.01
C PRO A 80 -4.30 16.32 -4.64
N LEU A 81 -5.57 16.09 -4.99
CA LEU A 81 -6.67 17.01 -4.69
C LEU A 81 -6.98 17.11 -3.19
N HIS A 82 -6.64 16.07 -2.44
CA HIS A 82 -6.93 15.95 -1.01
C HIS A 82 -5.67 15.96 -0.13
N ALA A 83 -4.49 15.82 -0.74
CA ALA A 83 -3.23 15.53 -0.05
C ALA A 83 -2.92 16.52 1.08
N VAL A 84 -3.01 17.82 0.80
CA VAL A 84 -2.69 18.87 1.78
C VAL A 84 -3.66 18.86 2.95
N ASP A 85 -4.95 18.67 2.70
CA ASP A 85 -5.97 18.66 3.74
C ASP A 85 -5.83 17.41 4.63
N VAL A 86 -5.53 16.25 4.02
CA VAL A 86 -5.24 15.00 4.74
C VAL A 86 -3.96 15.10 5.57
N ALA A 87 -2.89 15.65 5.01
CA ALA A 87 -1.63 15.84 5.73
C ALA A 87 -1.81 16.77 6.94
N ARG A 88 -2.55 17.86 6.77
CA ARG A 88 -2.89 18.79 7.86
C ARG A 88 -3.69 18.10 8.97
N GLU A 89 -4.70 17.31 8.61
CA GLU A 89 -5.50 16.52 9.55
C GLU A 89 -4.65 15.49 10.31
N LEU A 90 -3.60 14.95 9.69
CA LEU A 90 -2.66 14.02 10.31
C LEU A 90 -1.51 14.69 11.08
N GLY A 91 -1.38 16.02 10.99
CA GLY A 91 -0.25 16.75 11.57
C GLY A 91 1.09 16.49 10.87
N MET A 92 1.06 16.05 9.60
CA MET A 92 2.25 15.82 8.78
C MET A 92 2.79 17.16 8.26
N ALA A 93 4.12 17.31 8.28
CA ALA A 93 4.79 18.53 7.85
C ALA A 93 5.01 18.61 6.33
N GLU A 94 5.01 17.47 5.65
CA GLU A 94 5.44 17.39 4.24
C GLU A 94 4.49 16.53 3.39
N VAL A 95 4.29 16.97 2.16
CA VAL A 95 3.56 16.26 1.11
C VAL A 95 4.44 16.20 -0.13
N ILE A 96 4.61 15.00 -0.69
CA ILE A 96 5.24 14.78 -1.99
C ILE A 96 4.17 14.36 -2.99
N ILE A 97 4.11 15.07 -4.12
CA ILE A 97 3.31 14.69 -5.28
C ILE A 97 4.30 14.27 -6.38
N PRO A 98 4.33 12.98 -6.76
CA PRO A 98 5.20 12.53 -7.85
C PRO A 98 4.84 13.21 -9.18
N PRO A 99 5.79 13.31 -10.13
CA PRO A 99 5.47 13.64 -11.50
C PRO A 99 4.42 12.66 -12.05
N TYR A 100 3.44 13.18 -12.79
CA TYR A 100 2.36 12.39 -13.38
C TYR A 100 1.65 11.49 -12.33
N PRO A 101 1.09 12.06 -11.26
CA PRO A 101 0.57 11.29 -10.12
C PRO A 101 -0.53 10.30 -10.54
N GLY A 102 -1.28 10.59 -11.63
CA GLY A 102 -2.32 9.72 -12.17
C GLY A 102 -1.83 8.34 -12.66
N ILE A 103 -0.53 8.17 -12.95
CA ILE A 103 0.03 6.92 -13.51
C ILE A 103 1.09 6.28 -12.61
N THR A 104 1.30 6.76 -11.39
CA THR A 104 2.37 6.27 -10.50
C THR A 104 2.33 4.76 -10.26
N SER A 105 1.15 4.14 -10.19
CA SER A 105 1.04 2.68 -10.07
C SER A 105 1.57 1.92 -11.29
N ALA A 106 1.33 2.44 -12.49
CA ALA A 106 1.85 1.84 -13.72
C ALA A 106 3.37 2.02 -13.82
N VAL A 107 3.90 3.16 -13.38
CA VAL A 107 5.35 3.37 -13.25
C VAL A 107 5.95 2.34 -12.31
N GLY A 108 5.35 2.11 -11.13
CA GLY A 108 5.83 1.11 -10.18
C GLY A 108 5.88 -0.30 -10.76
N LEU A 109 4.89 -0.69 -11.57
CA LEU A 109 4.89 -1.97 -12.29
C LEU A 109 6.05 -2.08 -13.29
N LEU A 110 6.41 -0.98 -13.96
CA LEU A 110 7.49 -0.97 -14.96
C LEU A 110 8.89 -0.89 -14.36
N THR A 111 9.02 -0.42 -13.11
CA THR A 111 10.31 -0.18 -12.46
C THR A 111 10.63 -1.19 -11.35
N THR A 112 9.72 -2.12 -11.05
CA THR A 112 9.96 -3.15 -10.03
C THR A 112 10.80 -4.29 -10.58
N ASP A 113 11.59 -4.92 -9.72
CA ASP A 113 12.26 -6.16 -10.04
C ASP A 113 11.27 -7.31 -10.21
N LEU A 114 11.62 -8.30 -11.03
CA LEU A 114 10.86 -9.55 -11.12
C LEU A 114 11.03 -10.34 -9.84
N LYS A 115 9.92 -10.71 -9.22
CA LYS A 115 9.91 -11.45 -7.96
C LYS A 115 8.98 -12.65 -8.05
N TYR A 116 9.46 -13.80 -7.60
CA TYR A 116 8.68 -15.01 -7.37
C TYR A 116 8.74 -15.40 -5.89
N ASP A 117 7.61 -15.82 -5.35
CA ASP A 117 7.49 -16.34 -3.99
C ASP A 117 6.97 -17.79 -4.06
N THR A 118 7.59 -18.69 -3.30
CA THR A 118 7.07 -20.04 -3.06
C THR A 118 6.97 -20.27 -1.55
N ILE A 119 5.97 -21.06 -1.13
CA ILE A 119 5.64 -21.27 0.29
C ILE A 119 5.42 -22.76 0.52
N ARG A 120 6.04 -23.30 1.58
CA ARG A 120 5.80 -24.65 2.08
C ARG A 120 5.38 -24.60 3.54
N THR A 121 4.44 -25.46 3.91
CA THR A 121 3.94 -25.57 5.29
C THR A 121 4.60 -26.74 6.00
N GLU A 122 5.25 -26.47 7.12
CA GLU A 122 5.91 -27.46 7.96
C GLU A 122 5.30 -27.48 9.36
N PHE A 123 4.91 -28.67 9.83
CA PHE A 123 4.35 -28.86 11.17
C PHE A 123 5.45 -29.38 12.09
N GLN A 124 6.16 -28.45 12.73
CA GLN A 124 7.22 -28.76 13.68
C GLN A 124 7.06 -27.88 14.92
N VAL A 125 7.49 -28.38 16.08
CA VAL A 125 7.42 -27.67 17.36
C VAL A 125 8.83 -27.47 17.88
N SER A 126 9.09 -26.31 18.47
CA SER A 126 10.39 -26.01 19.10
C SER A 126 10.78 -27.12 20.10
N GLY A 127 12.03 -27.58 20.00
CA GLY A 127 12.55 -28.74 20.74
C GLY A 127 12.49 -30.08 20.00
N GLU A 128 11.70 -30.17 18.92
CA GLU A 128 11.56 -31.36 18.05
C GLU A 128 11.67 -30.97 16.56
N ILE A 129 12.54 -30.01 16.26
CA ILE A 129 12.72 -29.49 14.89
C ILE A 129 13.62 -30.43 14.09
N ASP A 130 13.14 -30.85 12.92
CA ASP A 130 13.92 -31.52 11.90
C ASP A 130 14.58 -30.48 10.98
N LEU A 131 15.75 -29.99 11.41
CA LEU A 131 16.55 -29.03 10.67
C LEU A 131 16.98 -29.55 9.29
N ALA A 132 17.22 -30.86 9.15
CA ALA A 132 17.64 -31.43 7.89
C ALA A 132 16.50 -31.33 6.86
N ARG A 133 15.27 -31.63 7.28
CA ARG A 133 14.09 -31.46 6.45
C ARG A 133 13.86 -30.00 6.06
N LEU A 134 13.91 -29.06 7.00
CA LEU A 134 13.73 -27.63 6.71
C LEU A 134 14.76 -27.10 5.69
N ASN A 135 16.03 -27.46 5.87
CA ASN A 135 17.09 -27.06 4.94
C ASN A 135 16.90 -27.68 3.54
N ASN A 136 16.47 -28.95 3.47
CA ASN A 136 16.17 -29.61 2.20
C ASN A 136 14.98 -28.95 1.48
N ASP A 137 13.93 -28.58 2.23
CA ASP A 137 12.78 -27.88 1.66
C ASP A 137 13.14 -26.49 1.14
N LEU A 138 13.92 -25.71 1.90
CA LEU A 138 14.43 -24.41 1.45
C LEU A 138 15.28 -24.54 0.19
N ALA A 139 16.22 -25.49 0.14
CA ALA A 139 17.04 -25.73 -1.05
C ALA A 139 16.20 -26.14 -2.27
N ALA A 140 15.17 -26.97 -2.07
CA ALA A 140 14.26 -27.36 -3.15
C ALA A 140 13.41 -26.19 -3.65
N MET A 141 12.95 -25.32 -2.75
CA MET A 141 12.23 -24.08 -3.09
C MET A 141 13.12 -23.11 -3.88
N GLU A 142 14.39 -22.96 -3.51
CA GLU A 142 15.34 -22.10 -4.24
C GLU A 142 15.65 -22.64 -5.64
N GLU A 143 15.81 -23.95 -5.80
CA GLU A 143 16.02 -24.55 -7.11
C GLU A 143 14.77 -24.39 -8.00
N GLU A 144 13.55 -24.61 -7.45
CA GLU A 144 12.28 -24.37 -8.16
C GLU A 144 12.17 -22.93 -8.66
N LEU A 145 12.45 -21.95 -7.80
CA LEU A 145 12.44 -20.53 -8.17
C LEU A 145 13.55 -20.19 -9.17
N THR A 146 14.73 -20.80 -9.03
CA THR A 146 15.85 -20.64 -9.97
C THR A 146 15.43 -21.09 -11.36
N GLU A 147 14.86 -22.29 -11.49
CA GLU A 147 14.37 -22.82 -12.76
C GLU A 147 13.33 -21.89 -13.40
N GLN A 148 12.42 -21.33 -12.59
CA GLN A 148 11.44 -20.35 -13.08
C GLN A 148 12.11 -19.09 -13.65
N PHE A 149 13.05 -18.48 -12.93
CA PHE A 149 13.77 -17.30 -13.40
C PHE A 149 14.61 -17.58 -14.67
N LEU A 150 15.27 -18.74 -14.74
CA LEU A 150 16.02 -19.16 -15.94
C LEU A 150 15.08 -19.35 -17.15
N ASN A 151 13.88 -19.90 -16.95
CA ASN A 151 12.87 -20.03 -18.01
C ASN A 151 12.37 -18.68 -18.52
N ASP A 152 12.36 -17.65 -17.66
CA ASP A 152 12.04 -16.27 -18.03
C ASP A 152 13.24 -15.52 -18.66
N GLY A 153 14.39 -16.19 -18.80
CA GLY A 153 15.56 -15.69 -19.52
C GLY A 153 16.52 -14.85 -18.67
N LEU A 154 16.45 -14.95 -17.35
CA LEU A 154 17.40 -14.31 -16.42
C LEU A 154 18.63 -15.19 -16.17
N ASP A 155 19.76 -14.57 -15.86
CA ASP A 155 20.98 -15.29 -15.49
C ASP A 155 21.00 -15.63 -14.00
N ARG A 156 21.57 -16.79 -13.64
CA ARG A 156 21.65 -17.22 -12.23
C ARG A 156 22.39 -16.21 -11.33
N SER A 157 23.34 -15.45 -11.89
CA SER A 157 24.08 -14.42 -11.15
C SER A 157 23.22 -13.23 -10.71
N ASP A 158 22.07 -13.04 -11.33
CA ASP A 158 21.16 -11.92 -11.07
C ASP A 158 20.05 -12.31 -10.07
N ILE A 159 20.00 -13.57 -9.66
CA ILE A 159 19.01 -14.09 -8.72
C ILE A 159 19.53 -13.93 -7.29
N SER A 160 18.69 -13.34 -6.43
CA SER A 160 18.91 -13.30 -4.98
C SER A 160 17.71 -13.91 -4.26
N PHE A 161 17.96 -14.48 -3.08
CA PHE A 161 16.93 -15.15 -2.29
C PHE A 161 16.74 -14.44 -0.96
N GLU A 162 15.49 -14.37 -0.52
CA GLU A 162 15.11 -13.91 0.81
C GLU A 162 14.31 -15.04 1.48
N ARG A 163 14.83 -15.55 2.60
CA ARG A 163 14.20 -16.65 3.34
C ARG A 163 13.46 -16.11 4.55
N SER A 164 12.25 -16.59 4.78
CA SER A 164 11.49 -16.28 6.00
C SER A 164 10.57 -17.41 6.40
N GLY A 165 10.26 -17.47 7.69
CA GLY A 165 9.29 -18.40 8.26
C GLY A 165 8.18 -17.65 8.98
N ASP A 166 6.93 -18.06 8.76
CA ASP A 166 5.78 -17.59 9.52
C ASP A 166 5.58 -18.52 10.73
N LEU A 167 6.01 -18.08 11.91
CA LEU A 167 6.12 -18.88 13.13
C LEU A 167 5.15 -18.40 14.21
N ARG A 168 4.77 -19.28 15.14
CA ARG A 168 3.91 -18.91 16.27
C ARG A 168 4.17 -19.73 17.52
N TYR A 169 3.88 -19.16 18.68
CA TYR A 169 3.84 -19.91 19.93
C TYR A 169 2.67 -20.90 19.96
N VAL A 170 2.82 -22.00 20.69
CA VAL A 170 1.75 -22.97 20.90
C VAL A 170 0.57 -22.27 21.60
N GLY A 171 -0.62 -22.39 21.00
CA GLY A 171 -1.85 -21.74 21.48
C GLY A 171 -2.07 -20.32 20.96
N GLN A 172 -1.13 -19.75 20.20
CA GLN A 172 -1.30 -18.43 19.57
C GLN A 172 -2.15 -18.51 18.29
N GLY A 173 -3.03 -17.53 18.12
CA GLY A 173 -3.96 -17.44 16.96
C GLY A 173 -3.44 -16.66 15.75
N TYR A 174 -2.17 -16.26 15.74
CA TYR A 174 -1.54 -15.51 14.64
C TYR A 174 -0.06 -15.87 14.52
N GLU A 175 0.51 -15.69 13.34
CA GLU A 175 1.91 -15.92 13.02
C GLU A 175 2.73 -14.62 13.05
N LEU A 176 4.03 -14.77 13.29
CA LEU A 176 5.05 -13.73 13.16
C LEU A 176 6.03 -14.17 12.08
N ARG A 177 6.26 -13.30 11.08
CA ARG A 177 7.27 -13.54 10.05
C ARG A 177 8.65 -13.25 10.61
N ILE A 178 9.52 -14.26 10.59
CA ILE A 178 10.92 -14.17 11.00
C ILE A 178 11.82 -14.37 9.79
N MET A 179 12.78 -13.48 9.61
CA MET A 179 13.80 -13.60 8.57
C MET A 179 14.79 -14.70 8.95
N PHE A 180 15.09 -15.56 7.98
CA PHE A 180 16.08 -16.61 8.13
C PHE A 180 17.40 -16.21 7.47
N PRO A 181 18.54 -16.75 7.94
CA PRO A 181 19.81 -16.52 7.28
C PRO A 181 19.88 -17.21 5.91
N ASP A 182 20.76 -16.69 5.06
CA ASP A 182 21.09 -17.31 3.77
C ASP A 182 21.92 -18.60 3.94
N SER A 183 22.51 -18.81 5.11
CA SER A 183 23.15 -20.08 5.49
C SER A 183 22.12 -21.16 5.80
N ALA A 184 22.60 -22.41 5.93
CA ALA A 184 21.76 -23.47 6.47
C ALA A 184 21.24 -23.08 7.86
N LEU A 185 19.98 -23.41 8.13
CA LEU A 185 19.36 -23.25 9.43
C LEU A 185 20.04 -24.19 10.43
N ASP A 186 20.37 -23.65 11.59
CA ASP A 186 20.83 -24.36 12.76
C ASP A 186 19.97 -24.00 13.98
N ASP A 187 20.26 -24.60 15.13
CA ASP A 187 19.54 -24.33 16.38
C ASP A 187 19.64 -22.87 16.85
N ALA A 188 20.64 -22.10 16.39
CA ALA A 188 20.80 -20.70 16.73
C ALA A 188 19.97 -19.78 15.83
N SER A 189 19.54 -20.28 14.67
CA SER A 189 18.77 -19.57 13.66
C SER A 189 17.24 -19.66 13.88
N LEU A 190 16.78 -20.46 14.85
CA LEU A 190 15.37 -20.74 15.18
C LEU A 190 15.06 -20.44 16.65
#